data_AF-A0AAV5MS68-F1
#
_entry.id   AF-A0AAV5MS68-F1
#
_cell.length_a   1.000
_cell.length_b   1.000
_cell.length_c   1.000
_cell.angle_alpha   90.00
_cell.angle_beta   90.00
_cell.angle_gamma   90.00
#
_symmetry.space_group_name_H-M   'P 1'
#
loop_
_entity.id
_entity.type
_entity.pdbx_description
1 polymer ?
#
loop_
_entity_poly.entity_id
_entity_poly.type
_entity_poly.pdbx_seq_one_letter_code
_entity_poly.pdbx_strand_id
1 'polypeptide(L)'
;MPQLVDSSRPNSATVPFSASILKPRTSSLASVTSGNWSGPWTFPISSPPATAQRANPRSPNSPMCPRTSLISSEAPFSNRFIIYERALKALPGSYKLWHAYLRGRLEIVRNLPVTHPKYDTLNNTFERALVTMHKMPRIWIMYLQTLTEQKLITRTRRTFDRALCALPVTQHDRIWEPYLVFVSQKGIPIETSLRVYRRYLKYDPSHIEDFIEFLLNSSKTKHRLWLELCDLLTTHAPEVSGLNVDAIIRGGIRRFTDEVGRLWTSLADYYIRRSLFEKARDIFEEGMTTVVTVRDFSVIFDAYSQFEESVIAHKMESLDLSDEEEEDIQEEAIEEDEDIRLDVDLCKSKHKFERKIFKGFWLHDDKDKDLRLARLEHLMNRRPELANSVLLRQNPHNVEQWHRRVKIFEGSPTKEILTYTEAVRTVDPMKAVGKPHTLWVAFAKLYENHKDIANARVIFDKAVQVNYKTGSSG
;
A
#
# COMPACT_ATOMS: atom_id res chain seq x y z
N MET A 1 -52.25 51.12 11.91
CA MET A 1 -51.84 50.14 10.89
C MET A 1 -50.42 49.69 11.21
N PRO A 2 -50.24 48.43 11.65
CA PRO A 2 -49.04 47.99 12.33
C PRO A 2 -47.96 47.53 11.36
N GLN A 3 -46.71 47.83 11.71
CA GLN A 3 -45.52 47.29 11.07
C GLN A 3 -45.29 45.85 11.54
N LEU A 4 -44.98 44.98 10.58
CA LEU A 4 -44.61 43.59 10.71
C LEU A 4 -43.34 43.45 11.57
N VAL A 5 -43.51 42.91 12.79
CA VAL A 5 -42.46 42.22 13.52
C VAL A 5 -42.72 40.75 13.28
N ASP A 6 -41.91 40.12 12.42
CA ASP A 6 -41.95 38.69 12.26
C ASP A 6 -40.77 38.01 12.94
N SER A 7 -41.15 36.85 13.44
CA SER A 7 -40.64 35.97 14.45
C SER A 7 -39.55 35.02 13.91
N SER A 8 -39.03 34.21 14.83
CA SER A 8 -38.56 32.84 14.55
C SER A 8 -37.09 32.66 14.14
N ARG A 9 -36.25 32.48 15.16
CA ARG A 9 -35.12 31.53 15.11
C ARG A 9 -35.63 30.13 14.76
N PRO A 10 -34.86 29.33 14.01
CA PRO A 10 -34.83 27.91 14.24
C PRO A 10 -33.41 27.37 14.47
N ASN A 11 -33.25 26.75 15.64
CA ASN A 11 -32.64 25.44 15.87
C ASN A 11 -31.30 25.12 15.18
N SER A 12 -30.19 25.39 15.87
CA SER A 12 -28.96 24.61 15.74
C SER A 12 -29.19 23.23 16.35
N ALA A 13 -29.59 22.28 15.52
CA ALA A 13 -29.65 20.87 15.86
C ALA A 13 -28.22 20.36 16.14
N THR A 14 -27.92 20.22 17.43
CA THR A 14 -26.85 19.37 17.93
C THR A 14 -27.19 17.92 17.58
N VAL A 15 -26.55 17.37 16.57
CA VAL A 15 -26.54 15.92 16.32
C VAL A 15 -25.17 15.40 16.76
N PRO A 16 -25.11 14.38 17.63
CA PRO A 16 -23.87 13.89 18.20
C PRO A 16 -23.06 13.14 17.14
N PHE A 17 -21.76 13.46 17.08
CA PHE A 17 -20.79 12.73 16.26
C PHE A 17 -20.57 11.35 16.90
N SER A 18 -21.16 10.32 16.30
CA SER A 18 -20.97 8.92 16.64
C SER A 18 -19.54 8.51 16.27
N ALA A 19 -18.66 8.49 17.28
CA ALA A 19 -17.36 7.82 17.19
C ALA A 19 -17.58 6.30 17.19
N SER A 20 -17.71 5.73 16.00
CA SER A 20 -17.63 4.29 15.78
C SER A 20 -16.19 3.84 16.02
N ILE A 21 -15.91 3.51 17.27
CA ILE A 21 -14.73 2.82 17.76
C ILE A 21 -14.58 1.48 17.02
N LEU A 22 -13.37 1.22 16.52
CA LEU A 22 -12.86 -0.10 16.15
C LEU A 22 -13.24 -1.12 17.23
N LYS A 23 -14.25 -1.95 16.95
CA LYS A 23 -14.48 -3.21 17.66
C LYS A 23 -13.67 -4.31 16.96
N PRO A 24 -12.90 -5.12 17.69
CA PRO A 24 -12.43 -6.39 17.14
C PRO A 24 -13.62 -7.35 17.02
N ARG A 25 -13.83 -7.90 15.82
CA ARG A 25 -14.79 -8.99 15.57
C ARG A 25 -14.24 -10.29 16.15
N THR A 26 -15.10 -10.96 16.90
CA THR A 26 -14.92 -12.27 17.53
C THR A 26 -15.06 -13.41 16.53
N SER A 27 -14.17 -14.40 16.61
CA SER A 27 -14.45 -15.80 16.25
C SER A 27 -14.11 -16.72 17.44
N SER A 28 -15.17 -17.02 18.20
CA SER A 28 -15.54 -18.30 18.85
C SER A 28 -14.91 -19.55 18.19
N LEU A 29 -14.58 -20.68 18.83
CA LEU A 29 -14.70 -21.18 20.21
C LEU A 29 -13.95 -22.54 20.25
N ALA A 30 -13.21 -22.83 21.32
CA ALA A 30 -13.11 -24.17 21.92
C ALA A 30 -12.46 -24.07 23.32
N SER A 31 -13.34 -24.20 24.31
CA SER A 31 -13.18 -24.39 25.76
C SER A 31 -11.96 -25.18 26.27
N VAL A 32 -11.37 -24.75 27.41
CA VAL A 32 -11.20 -25.56 28.64
C VAL A 32 -11.14 -24.64 29.88
N THR A 33 -12.16 -24.81 30.74
CA THR A 33 -12.32 -24.55 32.19
C THR A 33 -11.64 -23.38 32.93
N SER A 34 -12.51 -22.69 33.67
CA SER A 34 -12.33 -21.65 34.69
C SER A 34 -11.33 -21.95 35.82
N GLY A 35 -10.51 -20.95 36.16
CA GLY A 35 -9.76 -20.86 37.42
C GLY A 35 -9.58 -19.40 37.84
N ASN A 36 -10.52 -18.87 38.62
CA ASN A 36 -10.44 -17.57 39.28
C ASN A 36 -9.34 -17.59 40.35
N TRP A 37 -8.35 -16.70 40.27
CA TRP A 37 -7.48 -16.36 41.41
C TRP A 37 -7.42 -14.85 41.58
N SER A 38 -8.49 -14.32 42.18
CA SER A 38 -8.48 -13.08 42.96
C SER A 38 -8.13 -13.42 44.41
N GLY A 39 -6.97 -12.96 44.87
CA GLY A 39 -6.54 -13.13 46.26
C GLY A 39 -5.57 -12.01 46.69
N PRO A 40 -5.83 -11.30 47.79
CA PRO A 40 -4.94 -10.29 48.35
C PRO A 40 -3.83 -10.95 49.17
N TRP A 41 -2.57 -10.61 48.91
CA TRP A 41 -1.45 -11.07 49.75
C TRP A 41 -1.40 -10.24 51.05
N THR A 42 -2.11 -10.70 52.07
CA THR A 42 -1.92 -10.31 53.48
C THR A 42 -0.94 -11.28 54.14
N PHE A 43 0.08 -10.77 54.83
CA PHE A 43 0.91 -11.54 55.76
C PHE A 43 0.75 -10.96 57.19
N PRO A 44 0.85 -11.81 58.24
CA PRO A 44 0.33 -11.50 59.57
C PRO A 44 1.27 -10.63 60.42
N ILE A 45 0.65 -9.78 61.23
CA ILE A 45 1.27 -9.01 62.32
C ILE A 45 1.45 -9.94 63.51
N SER A 46 2.68 -10.09 64.01
CA SER A 46 2.96 -10.58 65.36
C SER A 46 3.73 -9.50 66.14
N SER A 47 3.21 -9.18 67.32
CA SER A 47 3.79 -8.22 68.29
C SER A 47 4.95 -8.88 69.09
N PRO A 48 5.83 -8.09 69.73
CA PRO A 48 7.19 -8.52 70.11
C PRO A 48 7.29 -9.09 71.54
N PRO A 49 8.36 -9.83 71.90
CA PRO A 49 8.76 -9.95 73.29
C PRO A 49 9.72 -8.83 73.67
N ALA A 50 9.44 -8.19 74.79
CA ALA A 50 10.32 -7.26 75.48
C ALA A 50 11.39 -8.02 76.27
N THR A 51 12.68 -7.80 75.98
CA THR A 51 13.75 -7.65 77.00
C THR A 51 15.11 -7.43 76.35
N ALA A 52 15.92 -6.59 77.03
CA ALA A 52 17.38 -6.50 76.97
C ALA A 52 18.02 -5.89 75.69
N GLN A 53 19.04 -5.06 75.74
CA GLN A 53 19.65 -4.21 76.77
C GLN A 53 20.64 -3.33 75.96
N ARG A 54 20.55 -2.02 76.14
CA ARG A 54 21.62 -1.00 76.10
C ARG A 54 22.98 -1.40 75.48
N ALA A 55 23.34 -0.82 74.32
CA ALA A 55 24.74 -0.48 73.97
C ALA A 55 24.84 0.61 72.88
N ASN A 56 25.32 1.78 73.32
CA ASN A 56 26.06 2.89 72.69
C ASN A 56 25.99 3.23 71.15
N PRO A 57 26.08 4.53 70.80
CA PRO A 57 26.12 5.02 69.43
C PRO A 57 27.54 4.96 68.86
N ARG A 58 27.67 4.57 67.59
CA ARG A 58 28.71 4.95 66.59
C ARG A 58 29.03 3.77 65.66
N SER A 59 28.59 3.84 64.42
CA SER A 59 29.47 3.70 63.26
C SER A 59 28.84 4.44 62.06
N PRO A 60 29.59 5.23 61.28
CA PRO A 60 29.03 6.00 60.16
C PRO A 60 29.00 5.25 58.82
N ASN A 61 29.32 3.95 58.79
CA ASN A 61 29.46 3.19 57.54
C ASN A 61 28.62 1.91 57.56
N SER A 62 27.34 2.04 57.26
CA SER A 62 26.54 0.94 56.71
C SER A 62 25.44 1.54 55.83
N PRO A 63 25.26 1.10 54.57
CA PRO A 63 24.33 1.73 53.66
C PRO A 63 22.90 1.37 54.10
N MET A 64 22.29 2.27 54.86
CA MET A 64 20.85 2.26 55.09
C MET A 64 20.14 2.36 53.74
N CYS A 65 19.63 1.24 53.24
CA CYS A 65 18.56 1.24 52.26
C CYS A 65 17.42 2.08 52.84
N PRO A 66 17.06 3.24 52.26
CA PRO A 66 15.84 3.91 52.66
C PRO A 66 14.71 3.00 52.17
N ARG A 67 14.02 2.33 53.09
CA ARG A 67 12.73 1.70 52.77
C ARG A 67 11.87 2.77 52.10
N THR A 68 11.48 2.50 50.85
CA THR A 68 10.60 3.37 50.04
C THR A 68 9.23 3.64 50.68
N SER A 69 8.94 3.01 51.82
CA SER A 69 7.71 3.19 52.60
C SER A 69 7.71 4.40 53.55
N LEU A 70 8.80 5.17 53.65
CA LEU A 70 8.94 6.27 54.63
C LEU A 70 8.96 7.68 54.04
N ILE A 71 8.74 7.86 52.73
CA ILE A 71 8.48 9.20 52.19
C ILE A 71 6.99 9.45 52.35
N SER A 72 6.60 10.10 53.45
CA SER A 72 5.19 10.46 53.70
C SER A 72 4.61 11.15 52.45
N SER A 73 3.52 10.59 51.93
CA SER A 73 2.77 11.12 50.78
C SER A 73 2.20 12.51 51.03
N GLU A 74 2.15 12.94 52.30
CA GLU A 74 1.52 14.18 52.77
C GLU A 74 2.45 15.39 52.80
N ALA A 75 3.77 15.21 52.67
CA ALA A 75 4.72 16.33 52.77
C ALA A 75 4.72 17.22 51.51
N PRO A 76 4.91 18.56 51.64
CA PRO A 76 5.07 19.46 50.51
C PRO A 76 6.16 18.99 49.55
N PHE A 77 5.92 19.12 48.24
CA PHE A 77 6.80 18.54 47.23
C PHE A 77 8.25 19.05 47.31
N SER A 78 8.47 20.30 47.74
CA SER A 78 9.80 20.88 47.93
C SER A 78 10.66 20.08 48.93
N ASN A 79 10.05 19.54 49.99
CA ASN A 79 10.76 18.73 50.98
C ASN A 79 11.01 17.31 50.46
N ARG A 80 10.04 16.75 49.72
CA ARG A 80 10.20 15.45 49.04
C ARG A 80 11.30 15.50 47.98
N PHE A 81 11.45 16.62 47.26
CA PHE A 81 12.50 16.82 46.26
C PHE A 81 13.91 16.65 46.84
N ILE A 82 14.21 17.28 47.98
CA ILE A 82 15.54 17.19 48.62
C ILE A 82 15.83 15.75 49.05
N ILE A 83 14.83 15.05 49.55
CA ILE A 83 14.95 13.64 49.97
C ILE A 83 15.26 12.75 48.75
N TYR A 84 14.53 12.94 47.64
CA TYR A 84 14.81 12.21 46.40
C TYR A 84 16.19 12.52 45.83
N GLU A 85 16.62 13.78 45.79
CA GLU A 85 17.96 14.15 45.30
C GLU A 85 19.09 13.55 46.15
N ARG A 86 18.91 13.51 47.48
CA ARG A 86 19.87 12.83 48.38
C ARG A 86 19.89 11.32 48.14
N ALA A 87 18.72 10.70 48.03
CA ALA A 87 18.61 9.26 47.82
C ALA A 87 19.15 8.83 46.45
N LEU A 88 18.94 9.63 45.39
CA LEU A 88 19.45 9.36 44.04
C LEU A 88 20.96 9.55 43.91
N LYS A 89 21.56 10.44 44.72
CA LYS A 89 23.02 10.53 44.86
C LYS A 89 23.63 9.28 45.48
N ALA A 90 22.94 8.67 46.43
CA ALA A 90 23.39 7.42 47.07
C ALA A 90 23.13 6.19 46.19
N LEU A 91 21.99 6.13 45.49
CA LEU A 91 21.56 4.99 44.67
C LEU A 91 21.11 5.43 43.27
N PRO A 92 22.05 5.74 42.37
CA PRO A 92 21.74 6.28 41.04
C PRO A 92 21.08 5.27 40.07
N GLY A 93 21.16 3.96 40.36
CA GLY A 93 20.56 2.89 39.57
C GLY A 93 19.18 2.40 40.04
N SER A 94 18.61 3.01 41.08
CA SER A 94 17.33 2.54 41.63
C SER A 94 16.15 2.99 40.76
N TYR A 95 15.61 2.06 39.96
CA TYR A 95 14.44 2.31 39.12
C TYR A 95 13.23 2.84 39.92
N LYS A 96 12.92 2.21 41.07
CA LYS A 96 11.74 2.57 41.87
C LYS A 96 11.83 4.02 42.36
N LEU A 97 13.03 4.44 42.76
CA LEU A 97 13.29 5.79 43.25
C LEU A 97 13.18 6.83 42.13
N TRP A 98 13.81 6.57 40.98
CA TRP A 98 13.67 7.41 39.79
C TRP A 98 12.22 7.51 39.32
N HIS A 99 11.52 6.39 39.23
CA HIS A 99 10.14 6.35 38.77
C HIS A 99 9.20 7.14 39.70
N ALA A 100 9.32 6.97 41.03
CA ALA A 100 8.53 7.72 42.00
C ALA A 100 8.83 9.22 41.93
N TYR A 101 10.11 9.59 41.82
CA TYR A 101 10.56 10.97 41.70
C TYR A 101 10.03 11.65 40.42
N LEU A 102 10.18 11.00 39.27
CA LEU A 102 9.71 11.53 37.98
C LEU A 102 8.18 11.65 37.95
N ARG A 103 7.44 10.66 38.47
CA ARG A 103 5.98 10.72 38.58
C ARG A 103 5.53 11.92 39.42
N GLY A 104 6.16 12.12 40.58
CA GLY A 104 5.85 13.26 41.45
C GLY A 104 6.14 14.61 40.80
N ARG A 105 7.24 14.73 40.03
CA ARG A 105 7.52 15.96 39.28
C ARG A 105 6.51 16.20 38.15
N LEU A 106 6.07 15.15 37.48
CA LEU A 106 5.08 15.22 36.40
C LEU A 106 3.73 15.74 36.94
N GLU A 107 3.31 15.30 38.13
CA GLU A 107 2.06 15.72 38.77
C GLU A 107 1.99 17.23 39.04
N ILE A 108 3.11 17.87 39.38
CA ILE A 108 3.19 19.33 39.55
C ILE A 108 3.05 20.06 38.22
N VAL A 109 3.68 19.48 37.20
CA VAL A 109 3.81 20.10 35.89
C VAL A 109 2.51 19.96 35.08
N ARG A 110 1.71 18.93 35.35
CA ARG A 110 0.37 18.72 34.75
C ARG A 110 -0.57 19.91 34.87
N ASN A 111 -0.52 20.64 35.97
CA ASN A 111 -1.41 21.78 36.21
C ASN A 111 -0.88 23.11 35.65
N LEU A 112 0.25 23.09 34.93
CA LEU A 112 0.92 24.29 34.42
C LEU A 112 0.87 24.35 32.89
N PRO A 113 0.83 25.56 32.29
CA PRO A 113 0.93 25.73 30.85
C PRO A 113 2.23 25.16 30.28
N VAL A 114 2.15 24.58 29.07
CA VAL A 114 3.26 23.91 28.38
C VAL A 114 4.51 24.79 28.22
N THR A 115 4.35 26.10 28.09
CA THR A 115 5.44 27.08 27.94
C THR A 115 6.19 27.39 29.25
N HIS A 116 5.75 26.86 30.39
CA HIS A 116 6.33 27.21 31.68
C HIS A 116 7.76 26.63 31.85
N PRO A 117 8.75 27.38 32.39
CA PRO A 117 10.15 26.93 32.59
C PRO A 117 10.33 25.65 33.42
N LYS A 118 9.30 25.25 34.16
CA LYS A 118 9.29 24.00 34.94
C LYS A 118 9.35 22.76 34.03
N TYR A 119 8.82 22.84 32.80
CA TYR A 119 8.95 21.77 31.81
C TYR A 119 10.42 21.55 31.41
N ASP A 120 11.24 22.60 31.30
CA ASP A 120 12.67 22.46 31.02
C ASP A 120 13.41 21.77 32.16
N THR A 121 13.10 22.15 33.40
CA THR A 121 13.69 21.47 34.57
C THR A 121 13.27 20.00 34.64
N LEU A 122 12.02 19.67 34.25
CA LEU A 122 11.52 18.31 34.18
C LEU A 122 12.23 17.51 33.09
N ASN A 123 12.37 18.09 31.90
CA ASN A 123 13.09 17.51 30.77
C ASN A 123 14.55 17.20 31.15
N ASN A 124 15.23 18.11 31.86
CA ASN A 124 16.59 17.89 32.35
C ASN A 124 16.67 16.74 33.37
N THR A 125 15.65 16.57 34.22
CA THR A 125 15.61 15.42 35.13
C THR A 125 15.36 14.09 34.44
N PHE A 126 14.57 14.07 33.36
CA PHE A 126 14.43 12.88 32.54
C PHE A 126 15.74 12.53 31.84
N GLU A 127 16.43 13.49 31.23
CA GLU A 127 17.74 13.25 30.60
C GLU A 127 18.75 12.72 31.63
N ARG A 128 18.79 13.28 32.85
CA ARG A 128 19.65 12.78 33.93
C ARG A 128 19.30 11.36 34.38
N ALA A 129 18.01 11.03 34.45
CA ALA A 129 17.57 9.67 34.79
C ALA A 129 17.98 8.65 33.72
N LEU A 130 17.92 9.05 32.44
CA LEU A 130 18.26 8.18 31.32
C LEU A 130 19.75 7.88 31.22
N VAL A 131 20.65 8.69 31.79
CA VAL A 131 22.08 8.38 31.86
C VAL A 131 22.33 7.03 32.56
N THR A 132 21.64 6.76 33.67
CA THR A 132 21.82 5.52 34.45
C THR A 132 20.77 4.46 34.12
N MET A 133 19.57 4.86 33.70
CA MET A 133 18.42 3.97 33.49
C MET A 133 18.02 3.77 32.01
N HIS A 134 18.94 3.95 31.07
CA HIS A 134 18.67 3.87 29.62
C HIS A 134 18.05 2.54 29.14
N LYS A 135 18.22 1.43 29.86
CA LYS A 135 17.65 0.13 29.48
C LYS A 135 16.19 -0.08 29.90
N MET A 136 15.59 0.86 30.63
CA MET A 136 14.25 0.69 31.22
C MET A 136 13.15 1.34 30.37
N PRO A 137 12.25 0.58 29.72
CA PRO A 137 11.24 1.13 28.79
C PRO A 137 10.26 2.10 29.45
N ARG A 138 9.90 1.87 30.71
CA ARG A 138 8.86 2.69 31.38
C ARG A 138 9.27 4.16 31.54
N ILE A 139 10.55 4.42 31.82
CA ILE A 139 11.07 5.79 31.95
C ILE A 139 11.06 6.48 30.59
N TRP A 140 11.45 5.77 29.53
CA TRP A 140 11.35 6.28 28.16
C TRP A 140 9.92 6.63 27.78
N ILE A 141 8.96 5.72 27.98
CA ILE A 141 7.55 5.96 27.65
C ILE A 141 7.01 7.20 28.37
N MET A 142 7.29 7.34 29.68
CA MET A 142 6.90 8.53 30.44
C MET A 142 7.52 9.81 29.85
N TYR A 143 8.80 9.77 29.50
CA TYR A 143 9.46 10.94 28.92
C TYR A 143 8.88 11.29 27.55
N LEU A 144 8.72 10.30 26.67
CA LEU A 144 8.17 10.46 25.33
C LEU A 144 6.75 11.03 25.38
N GLN A 145 5.88 10.51 26.24
CA GLN A 145 4.53 11.06 26.45
C GLN A 145 4.57 12.54 26.84
N THR A 146 5.40 12.92 27.82
CA THR A 146 5.51 14.33 28.23
C THR A 146 6.04 15.23 27.12
N LEU A 147 6.94 14.73 26.25
CA LEU A 147 7.45 15.50 25.11
C LEU A 147 6.43 15.62 23.98
N THR A 148 5.56 14.62 23.79
CA THR A 148 4.44 14.71 22.83
C THR A 148 3.43 15.77 23.26
N GLU A 149 3.10 15.85 24.55
CA GLU A 149 2.24 16.91 25.11
C GLU A 149 2.86 18.31 24.92
N GLN A 150 4.20 18.41 25.01
CA GLN A 150 4.94 19.66 24.81
C GLN A 150 5.02 20.13 23.34
N LYS A 151 4.68 19.27 22.37
CA LYS A 151 4.72 19.55 20.92
C LYS A 151 6.09 20.01 20.37
N LEU A 152 7.19 19.61 21.01
CA LEU A 152 8.55 19.90 20.54
C LEU A 152 9.01 18.91 19.46
N ILE A 153 8.51 19.08 18.22
CA ILE A 153 8.60 18.09 17.13
C ILE A 153 10.01 17.49 16.93
N THR A 154 11.04 18.33 16.80
CA THR A 154 12.41 17.87 16.52
C THR A 154 13.04 17.14 17.70
N ARG A 155 12.80 17.63 18.92
CA ARG A 155 13.29 17.02 20.16
C ARG A 155 12.60 15.68 20.38
N THR A 156 11.27 15.65 20.28
CA THR A 156 10.45 14.45 20.45
C THR A 156 10.87 13.36 19.47
N ARG A 157 11.07 13.69 18.18
CA ARG A 157 11.59 12.73 17.18
C ARG A 157 12.94 12.15 17.57
N ARG A 158 13.93 13.00 17.91
CA ARG A 158 15.28 12.55 18.29
C ARG A 158 15.26 11.69 19.55
N THR A 159 14.37 11.98 20.50
CA THR A 159 14.23 11.16 21.71
C THR A 159 13.56 9.82 21.43
N PHE A 160 12.59 9.75 20.51
CA PHE A 160 12.04 8.48 20.02
C PHE A 160 13.13 7.63 19.35
N ASP A 161 13.95 8.25 18.49
CA ASP A 161 15.08 7.57 17.83
C ASP A 161 16.09 7.04 18.87
N ARG A 162 16.45 7.85 19.88
CA ARG A 162 17.33 7.43 20.97
C ARG A 162 16.74 6.29 21.79
N ALA A 163 15.43 6.31 22.05
CA ALA A 163 14.75 5.25 22.80
C ALA A 163 14.82 3.90 22.06
N LEU A 164 14.57 3.90 20.74
CA LEU A 164 14.67 2.71 19.90
C LEU A 164 16.10 2.16 19.82
N CYS A 165 17.13 3.02 19.82
CA CYS A 165 18.51 2.57 19.87
C CYS A 165 18.93 2.02 21.25
N ALA A 166 18.39 2.59 22.33
CA ALA A 166 18.79 2.23 23.70
C ALA A 166 18.10 0.96 24.22
N LEU A 167 16.90 0.65 23.71
CA LEU A 167 16.08 -0.46 24.18
C LEU A 167 16.23 -1.69 23.27
N PRO A 168 16.18 -2.91 23.84
CA PRO A 168 16.15 -4.13 23.04
C PRO A 168 14.95 -4.17 22.08
N VAL A 169 15.12 -4.83 20.94
CA VAL A 169 14.09 -4.95 19.89
C VAL A 169 12.78 -5.51 20.42
N THR A 170 12.82 -6.43 21.39
CA THR A 170 11.61 -7.01 22.04
C THR A 170 10.75 -5.99 22.80
N GLN A 171 11.22 -4.76 22.99
CA GLN A 171 10.47 -3.68 23.65
C GLN A 171 10.03 -2.60 22.67
N HIS A 172 10.34 -2.73 21.38
CA HIS A 172 10.06 -1.71 20.36
C HIS A 172 8.55 -1.55 20.14
N ASP A 173 7.76 -2.61 20.23
CA ASP A 173 6.29 -2.56 20.11
C ASP A 173 5.66 -1.48 21.01
N ARG A 174 6.13 -1.40 22.26
CA ARG A 174 5.62 -0.46 23.26
C ARG A 174 6.01 1.00 23.01
N ILE A 175 7.02 1.23 22.16
CA ILE A 175 7.50 2.57 21.79
C ILE A 175 6.85 3.03 20.49
N TRP A 176 6.62 2.10 19.56
CA TRP A 176 5.99 2.36 18.27
C TRP A 176 4.57 2.89 18.43
N GLU A 177 3.76 2.32 19.32
CA GLU A 177 2.40 2.80 19.62
C GLU A 177 2.36 4.32 19.94
N PRO A 178 3.07 4.84 20.97
CA PRO A 178 3.17 6.29 21.21
C PRO A 178 3.76 7.08 20.05
N TYR A 179 4.65 6.48 19.26
CA TYR A 179 5.33 7.18 18.18
C TYR A 179 4.42 7.40 16.96
N LEU A 180 3.58 6.41 16.63
CA LEU A 180 2.54 6.54 15.61
C LEU A 180 1.47 7.55 16.02
N VAL A 181 1.06 7.54 17.29
CA VAL A 181 0.14 8.55 17.85
C VAL A 181 0.73 9.95 17.71
N PHE A 182 2.02 10.12 18.02
CA PHE A 182 2.72 11.40 17.78
C PHE A 182 2.61 11.79 16.31
N VAL A 183 3.04 10.93 15.38
CA VAL A 183 3.09 11.19 13.94
C VAL A 183 1.73 11.52 13.31
N SER A 184 0.64 10.97 13.86
CA SER A 184 -0.74 11.23 13.41
C SER A 184 -1.29 12.59 13.87
N GLN A 185 -0.63 13.29 14.81
CA GLN A 185 -1.09 14.59 15.30
C GLN A 185 -1.02 15.68 14.22
N LYS A 186 -2.04 16.56 14.22
CA LYS A 186 -2.11 17.73 13.34
C LYS A 186 -1.00 18.73 13.69
N GLY A 187 -0.15 19.07 12.72
CA GLY A 187 0.93 20.06 12.85
C GLY A 187 2.34 19.51 12.65
N ILE A 188 2.50 18.20 12.47
CA ILE A 188 3.79 17.58 12.15
C ILE A 188 4.04 17.65 10.64
N PRO A 189 5.28 17.95 10.20
CA PRO A 189 5.61 17.91 8.79
C PRO A 189 5.42 16.50 8.21
N ILE A 190 4.75 16.42 7.06
CA ILE A 190 4.41 15.16 6.39
C ILE A 190 5.66 14.30 6.12
N GLU A 191 6.78 14.92 5.72
CA GLU A 191 8.04 14.20 5.47
C GLU A 191 8.58 13.48 6.70
N THR A 192 8.41 14.06 7.89
CA THR A 192 8.76 13.40 9.15
C THR A 192 7.90 12.17 9.37
N SER A 193 6.58 12.30 9.15
CA SER A 193 5.63 11.20 9.26
C SER A 193 5.99 10.06 8.31
N LEU A 194 6.24 10.35 7.04
CA LEU A 194 6.65 9.36 6.03
C LEU A 194 7.91 8.60 6.45
N ARG A 195 8.94 9.30 6.92
CA ARG A 195 10.20 8.66 7.35
C ARG A 195 9.99 7.70 8.51
N VAL A 196 9.09 8.04 9.43
CA VAL A 196 8.77 7.20 10.57
C VAL A 196 7.99 5.96 10.14
N TYR A 197 6.92 6.14 9.35
CA TYR A 197 6.14 5.03 8.81
C TYR A 197 7.01 4.09 7.97
N ARG A 198 7.88 4.60 7.08
CA ARG A 198 8.83 3.77 6.31
C ARG A 198 9.75 2.93 7.19
N ARG A 199 10.16 3.44 8.36
CA ARG A 199 10.96 2.66 9.31
C ARG A 199 10.10 1.63 10.05
N TYR A 200 8.86 1.99 10.37
CA TYR A 200 7.92 1.08 11.02
C TYR A 200 7.55 -0.11 10.13
N LEU A 201 7.31 0.11 8.84
CA LEU A 201 7.04 -0.94 7.85
C LEU A 201 8.18 -1.95 7.72
N LYS A 202 9.43 -1.53 7.94
CA LYS A 202 10.57 -2.46 8.00
C LYS A 202 10.59 -3.33 9.24
N TYR A 203 9.91 -2.91 10.31
CA TYR A 203 9.82 -3.63 11.58
C TYR A 203 8.61 -4.57 11.59
N ASP A 204 7.42 -4.05 11.26
CA ASP A 204 6.19 -4.83 11.16
C ASP A 204 5.42 -4.47 9.87
N PRO A 205 5.48 -5.32 8.84
CA PRO A 205 4.74 -5.13 7.60
C PRO A 205 3.21 -5.18 7.75
N SER A 206 2.69 -5.78 8.83
CA SER A 206 1.25 -6.00 9.05
C SER A 206 0.44 -4.71 9.14
N HIS A 207 1.09 -3.60 9.54
CA HIS A 207 0.45 -2.31 9.75
C HIS A 207 0.50 -1.38 8.52
N ILE A 208 0.66 -1.94 7.33
CA ILE A 208 0.66 -1.15 6.10
C ILE A 208 -0.66 -0.43 5.85
N GLU A 209 -1.78 -1.01 6.27
CA GLU A 209 -3.11 -0.42 6.09
C GLU A 209 -3.26 0.90 6.83
N ASP A 210 -2.73 0.99 8.05
CA ASP A 210 -2.71 2.22 8.86
C ASP A 210 -1.91 3.33 8.16
N PHE A 211 -0.81 2.96 7.47
CA PHE A 211 -0.02 3.91 6.71
C PHE A 211 -0.75 4.38 5.44
N ILE A 212 -1.43 3.47 4.75
CA ILE A 212 -2.25 3.81 3.58
C ILE A 212 -3.38 4.75 3.99
N GLU A 213 -4.07 4.49 5.10
CA GLU A 213 -5.11 5.39 5.62
C GLU A 213 -4.55 6.77 5.98
N PHE A 214 -3.37 6.81 6.62
CA PHE A 214 -2.66 8.07 6.87
C PHE A 214 -2.37 8.83 5.57
N LEU A 215 -1.85 8.15 4.54
CA LEU A 215 -1.56 8.74 3.24
C LEU A 215 -2.82 9.28 2.57
N LEU A 216 -3.93 8.53 2.60
CA LEU A 216 -5.23 8.95 2.08
C LEU A 216 -5.79 10.18 2.82
N ASN A 217 -5.67 10.22 4.14
CA ASN A 217 -6.08 11.38 4.94
C ASN A 217 -5.19 12.60 4.71
N SER A 218 -3.90 12.38 4.43
CA SER A 218 -2.93 13.42 4.10
C SER A 218 -2.98 13.88 2.63
N SER A 219 -3.75 13.19 1.78
CA SER A 219 -3.70 13.23 0.31
C SER A 219 -4.13 14.56 -0.33
N LYS A 220 -4.29 15.64 0.44
CA LYS A 220 -4.86 16.88 -0.05
C LYS A 220 -3.96 17.66 -1.00
N THR A 221 -2.68 17.33 -1.22
CA THR A 221 -1.81 18.27 -1.98
C THR A 221 -0.69 17.75 -2.88
N LYS A 222 -0.34 16.45 -3.03
CA LYS A 222 0.84 16.08 -3.85
C LYS A 222 0.72 14.77 -4.62
N HIS A 223 0.80 14.86 -5.96
CA HIS A 223 0.98 13.74 -6.91
C HIS A 223 2.13 12.80 -6.49
N ARG A 224 3.22 13.36 -5.95
CA ARG A 224 4.34 12.58 -5.37
C ARG A 224 3.95 11.60 -4.27
N LEU A 225 3.03 11.97 -3.37
CA LEU A 225 2.57 11.08 -2.30
C LEU A 225 1.68 9.97 -2.84
N TRP A 226 1.00 10.25 -3.95
CA TRP A 226 0.17 9.27 -4.64
C TRP A 226 1.01 8.21 -5.34
N LEU A 227 2.09 8.61 -6.03
CA LEU A 227 3.06 7.67 -6.58
C LEU A 227 3.68 6.80 -5.48
N GLU A 228 4.06 7.40 -4.35
CA GLU A 228 4.58 6.65 -3.21
C GLU A 228 3.55 5.65 -2.65
N LEU A 229 2.27 6.03 -2.61
CA LEU A 229 1.19 5.12 -2.24
C LEU A 229 1.08 3.94 -3.23
N CYS A 230 1.16 4.19 -4.53
CA CYS A 230 1.15 3.14 -5.56
C CYS A 230 2.36 2.20 -5.42
N ASP A 231 3.56 2.73 -5.17
CA ASP A 231 4.77 1.93 -4.97
C ASP A 231 4.66 1.04 -3.70
N LEU A 232 4.01 1.53 -2.64
CA LEU A 232 3.77 0.73 -1.42
C LEU A 232 2.73 -0.37 -1.63
N LEU A 233 1.65 -0.05 -2.35
CA LEU A 233 0.60 -1.01 -2.66
C LEU A 233 1.12 -2.15 -3.54
N THR A 234 2.00 -1.85 -4.50
CA THR A 234 2.64 -2.87 -5.34
C THR A 234 3.64 -3.71 -4.54
N THR A 235 4.58 -3.09 -3.83
CA THR A 235 5.62 -3.83 -3.07
C THR A 235 5.03 -4.78 -2.03
N HIS A 236 3.93 -4.40 -1.38
CA HIS A 236 3.27 -5.20 -0.33
C HIS A 236 1.94 -5.80 -0.78
N ALA A 237 1.78 -6.04 -2.08
CA ALA A 237 0.57 -6.62 -2.67
C ALA A 237 0.02 -7.88 -1.98
N PRO A 238 0.84 -8.84 -1.49
CA PRO A 238 0.30 -10.04 -0.84
C PRO A 238 -0.21 -9.80 0.60
N GLU A 239 0.26 -8.74 1.27
CA GLU A 239 -0.05 -8.46 2.68
C GLU A 239 -1.32 -7.61 2.84
N VAL A 240 -1.66 -6.81 1.81
CA VAL A 240 -2.83 -5.92 1.81
C VAL A 240 -4.09 -6.73 1.44
N SER A 241 -4.87 -7.14 2.44
CA SER A 241 -6.10 -7.92 2.24
C SER A 241 -7.39 -7.17 2.59
N GLY A 242 -7.34 -6.16 3.47
CA GLY A 242 -8.51 -5.42 3.95
C GLY A 242 -8.91 -4.21 3.12
N LEU A 243 -8.04 -3.72 2.23
CA LEU A 243 -8.26 -2.51 1.45
C LEU A 243 -8.71 -2.79 0.00
N ASN A 244 -9.70 -2.03 -0.47
CA ASN A 244 -10.12 -2.02 -1.88
C ASN A 244 -9.10 -1.22 -2.72
N VAL A 245 -7.93 -1.80 -2.96
CA VAL A 245 -6.82 -1.21 -3.73
C VAL A 245 -7.26 -0.71 -5.11
N ASP A 246 -8.14 -1.48 -5.77
CA ASP A 246 -8.71 -1.14 -7.07
C ASP A 246 -9.45 0.21 -7.05
N ALA A 247 -10.34 0.40 -6.06
CA ALA A 247 -11.09 1.65 -5.91
C ALA A 247 -10.16 2.84 -5.57
N ILE A 248 -9.09 2.59 -4.82
CA ILE A 248 -8.09 3.61 -4.46
C ILE A 248 -7.36 4.07 -5.73
N ILE A 249 -6.73 3.15 -6.47
CA ILE A 249 -5.93 3.51 -7.66
C ILE A 249 -6.82 4.09 -8.77
N ARG A 250 -8.02 3.54 -8.98
CA ARG A 250 -9.02 4.13 -9.92
C ARG A 250 -9.46 5.53 -9.49
N GLY A 251 -9.58 5.78 -8.19
CA GLY A 251 -9.78 7.12 -7.64
C GLY A 251 -8.63 8.07 -7.98
N GLY A 252 -7.40 7.56 -7.99
CA GLY A 252 -6.20 8.26 -8.43
C GLY A 252 -6.21 8.62 -9.91
N ILE A 253 -6.53 7.65 -10.77
CA ILE A 253 -6.60 7.84 -12.24
C ILE A 253 -7.62 8.92 -12.62
N ARG A 254 -8.74 9.03 -11.88
CA ARG A 254 -9.74 10.09 -12.12
C ARG A 254 -9.30 11.47 -11.65
N ARG A 255 -8.40 11.54 -10.67
CA ARG A 255 -7.96 12.80 -10.04
C ARG A 255 -6.68 13.35 -10.66
N PHE A 256 -5.78 12.47 -11.07
CA PHE A 256 -4.50 12.82 -11.66
C PHE A 256 -4.52 12.49 -13.15
N THR A 257 -4.50 13.52 -13.98
CA THR A 257 -4.41 13.39 -15.44
C THR A 257 -2.95 13.21 -15.92
N ASP A 258 -1.98 13.41 -15.03
CA ASP A 258 -0.56 13.35 -15.33
C ASP A 258 -0.01 11.96 -15.00
N GLU A 259 0.67 11.34 -15.96
CA GLU A 259 1.26 10.00 -15.86
C GLU A 259 0.25 8.87 -15.58
N VAL A 260 -0.93 8.95 -16.20
CA VAL A 260 -2.00 7.94 -16.07
C VAL A 260 -1.50 6.54 -16.44
N GLY A 261 -0.57 6.44 -17.40
CA GLY A 261 0.04 5.17 -17.79
C GLY A 261 0.80 4.49 -16.65
N ARG A 262 1.47 5.28 -15.81
CA ARG A 262 2.18 4.77 -14.63
C ARG A 262 1.23 4.24 -13.56
N LEU A 263 0.05 4.86 -13.43
CA LEU A 263 -0.97 4.40 -12.47
C LEU A 263 -1.60 3.08 -12.92
N TRP A 264 -1.95 2.94 -14.20
CA TRP A 264 -2.48 1.68 -14.75
C TRP A 264 -1.47 0.54 -14.63
N THR A 265 -0.20 0.79 -14.95
CA THR A 265 0.87 -0.21 -14.79
C THR A 265 1.07 -0.60 -13.33
N SER A 266 0.99 0.35 -12.38
CA SER A 266 1.04 0.02 -10.95
C SER A 266 -0.15 -0.82 -10.48
N LEU A 267 -1.36 -0.55 -11.00
CA LEU A 267 -2.54 -1.35 -10.69
C LEU A 267 -2.40 -2.78 -11.23
N ALA A 268 -1.89 -2.92 -12.45
CA ALA A 268 -1.64 -4.23 -13.04
C ALA A 268 -0.56 -4.99 -12.27
N ASP A 269 0.56 -4.35 -11.91
CA ASP A 269 1.64 -4.96 -11.10
C ASP A 269 1.14 -5.48 -9.76
N TYR A 270 0.20 -4.77 -9.12
CA TYR A 270 -0.46 -5.24 -7.90
C TYR A 270 -1.20 -6.57 -8.10
N TYR A 271 -1.93 -6.75 -9.21
CA TYR A 271 -2.61 -8.02 -9.51
C TYR A 271 -1.65 -9.13 -9.96
N ILE A 272 -0.57 -8.77 -10.65
CA ILE A 272 0.50 -9.71 -11.04
C ILE A 272 1.13 -10.32 -9.78
N ARG A 273 1.47 -9.51 -8.78
CA ARG A 273 2.05 -9.99 -7.51
C ARG A 273 1.10 -10.84 -6.67
N ARG A 274 -0.21 -10.67 -6.87
CA ARG A 274 -1.25 -11.52 -6.28
C ARG A 274 -1.56 -12.78 -7.09
N SER A 275 -0.76 -13.07 -8.12
CA SER A 275 -0.93 -14.18 -9.08
C SER A 275 -2.30 -14.21 -9.78
N LEU A 276 -2.96 -13.05 -9.93
CA LEU A 276 -4.24 -12.90 -10.62
C LEU A 276 -4.01 -12.36 -12.03
N PHE A 277 -3.42 -13.17 -12.90
CA PHE A 277 -2.97 -12.78 -14.24
C PHE A 277 -4.12 -12.31 -15.16
N GLU A 278 -5.27 -12.99 -15.14
CA GLU A 278 -6.41 -12.59 -15.98
C GLU A 278 -6.94 -11.20 -15.61
N LYS A 279 -7.02 -10.89 -14.31
CA LYS A 279 -7.43 -9.55 -13.87
C LYS A 279 -6.40 -8.49 -14.27
N ALA A 280 -5.10 -8.82 -14.22
CA ALA A 280 -4.06 -7.91 -14.69
C ALA A 280 -4.22 -7.60 -16.19
N ARG A 281 -4.56 -8.62 -17.01
CA ARG A 281 -4.85 -8.45 -18.45
C ARG A 281 -6.05 -7.55 -18.69
N ASP A 282 -7.16 -7.78 -17.99
CA ASP A 282 -8.36 -6.95 -18.09
C ASP A 282 -8.04 -5.47 -17.83
N ILE A 283 -7.18 -5.22 -16.84
CA ILE A 283 -6.74 -3.87 -16.45
C ILE A 283 -5.81 -3.25 -17.49
N PHE A 284 -4.92 -4.02 -18.10
CA PHE A 284 -4.09 -3.55 -19.22
C PHE A 284 -4.96 -3.17 -20.42
N GLU A 285 -5.92 -4.02 -20.81
CA GLU A 285 -6.85 -3.74 -21.92
C GLU A 285 -7.74 -2.52 -21.62
N GLU A 286 -8.25 -2.39 -20.39
CA GLU A 286 -8.98 -1.20 -19.95
C GLU A 286 -8.08 0.06 -20.02
N GLY A 287 -6.84 -0.04 -19.55
CA GLY A 287 -5.87 1.05 -19.63
C GLY A 287 -5.60 1.50 -21.07
N MET A 288 -5.39 0.55 -22.00
CA MET A 288 -5.12 0.87 -23.41
C MET A 288 -6.30 1.49 -24.13
N THR A 289 -7.53 1.12 -23.77
CA THR A 289 -8.75 1.67 -24.37
C THR A 289 -9.11 3.04 -23.81
N THR A 290 -8.83 3.28 -22.51
CA THR A 290 -9.19 4.53 -21.83
C THR A 290 -8.16 5.65 -21.99
N VAL A 291 -6.88 5.32 -22.16
CA VAL A 291 -5.82 6.32 -22.24
C VAL A 291 -5.93 7.17 -23.51
N VAL A 292 -5.71 8.49 -23.32
CA VAL A 292 -5.74 9.51 -24.37
C VAL A 292 -4.34 9.87 -24.85
N THR A 293 -3.30 9.80 -24.01
CA THR A 293 -1.94 10.21 -24.42
C THR A 293 -1.17 9.05 -25.06
N VAL A 294 -0.38 9.35 -26.10
CA VAL A 294 0.47 8.31 -26.75
C VAL A 294 1.56 7.84 -25.79
N ARG A 295 2.10 8.72 -24.94
CA ARG A 295 3.12 8.38 -23.95
C ARG A 295 2.59 7.35 -22.96
N ASP A 296 1.43 7.61 -22.37
CA ASP A 296 0.82 6.69 -21.41
C ASP A 296 0.44 5.37 -22.09
N PHE A 297 -0.03 5.41 -23.35
CA PHE A 297 -0.29 4.21 -24.13
C PHE A 297 0.98 3.36 -24.31
N SER A 298 2.10 3.97 -24.69
CA SER A 298 3.38 3.26 -24.82
C SER A 298 3.80 2.63 -23.50
N VAL A 299 3.71 3.36 -22.39
CA VAL A 299 4.08 2.83 -21.05
C VAL A 299 3.23 1.61 -20.68
N ILE A 300 1.92 1.65 -20.90
CA ILE A 300 1.02 0.52 -20.63
C ILE A 300 1.32 -0.64 -21.59
N PHE A 301 1.50 -0.36 -22.87
CA PHE A 301 1.75 -1.38 -23.90
C PHE A 301 3.08 -2.12 -23.68
N ASP A 302 4.16 -1.38 -23.46
CA ASP A 302 5.48 -1.96 -23.25
C ASP A 302 5.49 -2.79 -21.94
N ALA A 303 4.80 -2.33 -20.89
CA ALA A 303 4.63 -3.10 -19.66
C ALA A 303 3.77 -4.37 -19.85
N TYR A 304 2.71 -4.31 -20.68
CA TYR A 304 1.88 -5.47 -20.97
C TYR A 304 2.62 -6.52 -21.80
N SER A 305 3.41 -6.08 -22.80
CA SER A 305 4.28 -6.97 -23.58
C SER A 305 5.29 -7.67 -22.68
N GLN A 306 6.01 -6.90 -21.84
CA GLN A 306 6.97 -7.46 -20.88
C GLN A 306 6.32 -8.44 -19.91
N PHE A 307 5.09 -8.16 -19.47
CA PHE A 307 4.34 -9.07 -18.62
C PHE A 307 4.05 -10.39 -19.32
N GLU A 308 3.46 -10.38 -20.53
CA GLU A 308 3.18 -11.62 -21.26
C GLU A 308 4.47 -12.38 -21.62
N GLU A 309 5.53 -11.67 -22.02
CA GLU A 309 6.86 -12.24 -22.24
C GLU A 309 7.40 -12.93 -20.98
N SER A 310 7.30 -12.28 -19.81
CA SER A 310 7.76 -12.86 -18.52
C SER A 310 6.97 -14.10 -18.11
N VAL A 311 5.66 -14.11 -18.38
CA VAL A 311 4.77 -15.23 -18.10
C VAL A 311 5.05 -16.41 -19.03
N ILE A 312 5.41 -16.13 -20.29
CA ILE A 312 5.85 -17.15 -21.25
C ILE A 312 7.22 -17.68 -20.84
N ALA A 313 8.20 -16.81 -20.56
CA ALA A 313 9.56 -17.19 -20.20
C ALA A 313 9.60 -18.07 -18.94
N HIS A 314 8.90 -17.68 -17.86
CA HIS A 314 8.86 -18.49 -16.65
C HIS A 314 8.21 -19.87 -16.90
N LYS A 315 7.21 -19.92 -17.78
CA LYS A 315 6.55 -21.17 -18.15
C LYS A 315 7.45 -22.04 -19.04
N MET A 316 8.25 -21.44 -19.93
CA MET A 316 9.26 -22.14 -20.73
C MET A 316 10.32 -22.78 -19.83
N GLU A 317 10.88 -22.02 -18.89
CA GLU A 317 11.87 -22.52 -17.91
C GLU A 317 11.32 -23.66 -17.05
N SER A 318 10.07 -23.58 -16.60
CA SER A 318 9.45 -24.66 -15.83
C SER A 318 9.30 -25.98 -16.60
N LEU A 319 9.27 -25.91 -17.93
CA LEU A 319 9.13 -27.07 -18.80
C LEU A 319 10.49 -27.67 -19.18
N ASP A 320 11.49 -26.83 -19.39
CA ASP A 320 12.87 -27.29 -19.59
C ASP A 320 13.34 -28.11 -18.37
N LEU A 321 12.99 -27.67 -17.15
CA LEU A 321 13.28 -28.42 -15.92
C LEU A 321 12.55 -29.77 -15.83
N SER A 322 11.30 -29.86 -16.31
CA SER A 322 10.57 -31.13 -16.29
C SER A 322 11.09 -32.12 -17.32
N ASP A 323 11.61 -31.63 -18.44
CA ASP A 323 12.19 -32.47 -19.49
C ASP A 323 13.56 -33.02 -19.04
N GLU A 324 14.39 -32.21 -18.36
CA GLU A 324 15.63 -32.67 -17.71
C GLU A 324 15.37 -33.77 -16.66
N GLU A 325 14.36 -33.57 -15.79
CA GLU A 325 13.96 -34.59 -14.80
C GLU A 325 13.43 -35.88 -15.46
N GLU A 326 12.74 -35.80 -16.61
CA GLU A 326 12.27 -36.98 -17.35
C GLU A 326 13.39 -37.73 -18.08
N GLU A 327 14.46 -37.04 -18.49
CA GLU A 327 15.66 -37.63 -19.10
C GLU A 327 16.51 -38.36 -18.04
N ASP A 328 16.72 -37.76 -16.86
CA ASP A 328 17.45 -38.39 -15.75
C ASP A 328 16.77 -39.69 -15.27
N ILE A 329 15.43 -39.72 -15.20
CA ILE A 329 14.66 -40.92 -14.85
C ILE A 329 14.74 -42.00 -15.95
N GLN A 330 14.96 -41.60 -17.21
CA GLN A 330 15.15 -42.55 -18.32
C GLN A 330 16.55 -43.14 -18.35
N GLU A 331 17.59 -42.38 -18.01
CA GLU A 331 18.96 -42.89 -17.92
C GLU A 331 19.15 -43.85 -16.74
N GLU A 332 18.61 -43.55 -15.54
CA GLU A 332 18.65 -44.47 -14.40
C GLU A 332 17.90 -45.80 -14.68
N ALA A 333 16.85 -45.78 -15.50
CA ALA A 333 16.08 -46.97 -15.85
C ALA A 333 16.75 -47.87 -16.90
N ILE A 334 17.85 -47.44 -17.53
CA ILE A 334 18.58 -48.21 -18.55
C ILE A 334 19.78 -48.98 -17.96
N GLU A 335 20.20 -48.69 -16.72
CA GLU A 335 21.35 -49.37 -16.09
C GLU A 335 21.02 -50.66 -15.29
N GLU A 336 19.74 -50.97 -15.05
CA GLU A 336 19.33 -52.21 -14.35
C GLU A 336 18.48 -53.13 -15.25
N ASP A 337 19.11 -53.92 -16.13
CA ASP A 337 18.47 -55.13 -16.70
C ASP A 337 19.54 -56.12 -17.23
N GLU A 338 20.34 -56.71 -16.33
CA GLU A 338 20.83 -58.09 -16.51
C GLU A 338 20.36 -58.95 -15.33
N ASP A 339 19.58 -59.98 -15.67
CA ASP A 339 19.05 -61.08 -14.83
C ASP A 339 17.86 -60.79 -13.88
N ILE A 340 16.63 -61.04 -14.37
CA ILE A 340 15.73 -62.13 -13.93
C ILE A 340 14.57 -62.24 -14.93
N ARG A 341 14.57 -63.33 -15.69
CA ARG A 341 13.57 -63.68 -16.69
C ARG A 341 12.49 -64.54 -16.04
N LEU A 342 11.27 -64.00 -15.89
CA LEU A 342 9.94 -64.62 -16.12
C LEU A 342 8.87 -63.77 -15.38
N ASP A 343 7.85 -63.33 -16.13
CA ASP A 343 6.66 -62.51 -15.73
C ASP A 343 6.72 -60.96 -15.81
N VAL A 344 7.77 -60.37 -16.38
CA VAL A 344 7.91 -58.91 -16.51
C VAL A 344 7.23 -58.33 -17.78
N ASP A 345 7.01 -59.12 -18.83
CA ASP A 345 6.51 -58.63 -20.13
C ASP A 345 5.04 -58.16 -20.11
N LEU A 346 4.19 -58.77 -19.27
CA LEU A 346 2.79 -58.36 -19.13
C LEU A 346 2.66 -57.04 -18.34
N CYS A 347 3.57 -56.81 -17.38
CA CYS A 347 3.60 -55.59 -16.56
C CYS A 347 4.26 -54.42 -17.31
N LYS A 348 5.36 -54.66 -18.06
CA LYS A 348 6.00 -53.66 -18.94
C LYS A 348 5.02 -53.12 -20.00
N SER A 349 4.18 -53.99 -20.59
CA SER A 349 3.17 -53.57 -21.56
C SER A 349 2.06 -52.71 -20.92
N LYS A 350 1.61 -53.07 -19.72
CA LYS A 350 0.59 -52.33 -18.97
C LYS A 350 1.11 -50.98 -18.48
N HIS A 351 2.34 -50.91 -17.96
CA HIS A 351 2.96 -49.68 -17.49
C HIS A 351 3.37 -48.74 -18.65
N LYS A 352 3.74 -49.28 -19.81
CA LYS A 352 4.00 -48.52 -21.04
C LYS A 352 2.71 -48.04 -21.70
N PHE A 353 1.64 -48.84 -21.65
CA PHE A 353 0.30 -48.45 -22.11
C PHE A 353 -0.34 -47.43 -21.16
N GLU A 354 -0.19 -47.59 -19.84
CA GLU A 354 -0.61 -46.61 -18.83
C GLU A 354 0.21 -45.34 -18.93
N ARG A 355 1.54 -45.37 -19.09
CA ARG A 355 2.35 -44.16 -19.39
C ARG A 355 1.93 -43.50 -20.70
N LYS A 356 1.64 -44.26 -21.75
CA LYS A 356 1.22 -43.70 -23.06
C LYS A 356 -0.21 -43.17 -23.04
N ILE A 357 -1.10 -43.75 -22.23
CA ILE A 357 -2.45 -43.26 -21.97
C ILE A 357 -2.42 -42.04 -21.05
N PHE A 358 -1.61 -42.05 -19.99
CA PHE A 358 -1.43 -40.88 -19.11
C PHE A 358 -0.78 -39.73 -19.91
N LYS A 359 0.32 -39.95 -20.62
CA LYS A 359 0.97 -38.91 -21.45
C LYS A 359 0.06 -38.41 -22.60
N GLY A 360 -0.92 -39.22 -23.03
CA GLY A 360 -1.96 -38.82 -24.00
C GLY A 360 -3.23 -38.19 -23.40
N PHE A 361 -3.46 -38.32 -22.08
CA PHE A 361 -4.66 -37.85 -21.39
C PHE A 361 -4.40 -36.62 -20.51
N TRP A 362 -3.16 -36.41 -20.07
CA TRP A 362 -2.70 -35.18 -19.42
C TRP A 362 -2.39 -34.11 -20.48
N LEU A 363 -3.45 -33.45 -20.92
CA LEU A 363 -3.51 -32.07 -21.42
C LEU A 363 -2.15 -31.33 -21.48
N HIS A 364 -1.49 -31.43 -22.63
CA HIS A 364 -0.78 -30.39 -23.35
C HIS A 364 -0.33 -29.14 -22.58
N ASP A 365 0.88 -29.19 -22.02
CA ASP A 365 1.60 -27.97 -21.63
C ASP A 365 2.06 -27.16 -22.87
N ASP A 366 2.29 -27.83 -24.00
CA ASP A 366 2.59 -27.19 -25.28
C ASP A 366 1.44 -26.37 -25.86
N LYS A 367 0.19 -26.82 -25.69
CA LYS A 367 -0.97 -26.05 -26.18
C LYS A 367 -1.21 -24.77 -25.37
N ASP A 368 -0.85 -24.75 -24.09
CA ASP A 368 -0.91 -23.53 -23.28
C ASP A 368 0.21 -22.55 -23.67
N LYS A 369 1.43 -23.04 -23.95
CA LYS A 369 2.51 -22.24 -24.55
C LYS A 369 2.09 -21.64 -25.89
N ASP A 370 1.56 -22.46 -26.80
CA ASP A 370 1.08 -22.02 -28.12
C ASP A 370 -0.05 -20.99 -28.00
N LEU A 371 -0.98 -21.19 -27.06
CA LEU A 371 -2.05 -20.23 -26.78
C LEU A 371 -1.51 -18.89 -26.28
N ARG A 372 -0.49 -18.91 -25.41
CA ARG A 372 0.18 -17.69 -24.90
C ARG A 372 0.99 -16.98 -25.97
N LEU A 373 1.72 -17.74 -26.81
CA LEU A 373 2.44 -17.19 -27.97
C LEU A 373 1.47 -16.57 -28.98
N ALA A 374 0.39 -17.26 -29.32
CA ALA A 374 -0.66 -16.74 -30.20
C ALA A 374 -1.31 -15.48 -29.62
N ARG A 375 -1.46 -15.41 -28.30
CA ARG A 375 -1.97 -14.21 -27.61
C ARG A 375 -1.00 -13.03 -27.69
N LEU A 376 0.28 -13.26 -27.45
CA LEU A 376 1.31 -12.22 -27.57
C LEU A 376 1.40 -11.73 -29.02
N GLU A 377 1.39 -12.65 -29.99
CA GLU A 377 1.34 -12.31 -31.41
C GLU A 377 0.10 -11.47 -31.75
N HIS A 378 -1.07 -11.86 -31.24
CA HIS A 378 -2.30 -11.11 -31.40
C HIS A 378 -2.20 -9.69 -30.81
N LEU A 379 -1.60 -9.54 -29.63
CA LEU A 379 -1.35 -8.24 -29.01
C LEU A 379 -0.41 -7.37 -29.87
N MET A 380 0.67 -7.96 -30.38
CA MET A 380 1.64 -7.28 -31.23
C MET A 380 1.00 -6.82 -32.54
N ASN A 381 0.15 -7.65 -33.14
CA ASN A 381 -0.60 -7.31 -34.35
C ASN A 381 -1.65 -6.20 -34.09
N ARG A 382 -2.20 -6.10 -32.88
CA ARG A 382 -3.15 -5.05 -32.48
C ARG A 382 -2.48 -3.72 -32.13
N ARG A 383 -1.18 -3.68 -31.85
CA ARG A 383 -0.43 -2.45 -31.52
C ARG A 383 -0.72 -1.27 -32.46
N PRO A 384 -0.60 -1.40 -33.81
CA PRO A 384 -0.88 -0.29 -34.72
C PRO A 384 -2.34 0.17 -34.66
N GLU A 385 -3.29 -0.76 -34.52
CA GLU A 385 -4.72 -0.44 -34.40
C GLU A 385 -5.00 0.38 -33.14
N LEU A 386 -4.46 -0.05 -32.00
CA LEU A 386 -4.63 0.60 -30.71
C LEU A 386 -3.93 1.96 -30.68
N ALA A 387 -2.70 2.06 -31.19
CA ALA A 387 -1.97 3.32 -31.27
C ALA A 387 -2.71 4.35 -32.13
N ASN A 388 -3.25 3.94 -33.28
CA ASN A 388 -4.08 4.81 -34.11
C ASN A 388 -5.37 5.23 -33.40
N SER A 389 -6.00 4.33 -32.65
CA SER A 389 -7.19 4.66 -31.85
C SER A 389 -6.89 5.75 -30.80
N VAL A 390 -5.71 5.73 -30.17
CA VAL A 390 -5.27 6.77 -29.22
C VAL A 390 -5.13 8.12 -29.93
N LEU A 391 -4.52 8.15 -31.11
CA LEU A 391 -4.35 9.38 -31.90
C LEU A 391 -5.70 9.98 -32.33
N LEU A 392 -6.67 9.12 -32.68
CA LEU A 392 -8.03 9.55 -33.00
C LEU A 392 -8.80 10.04 -31.77
N ARG A 393 -8.56 9.48 -30.57
CA ARG A 393 -9.12 10.01 -29.32
C ARG A 393 -8.57 11.40 -28.97
N GLN A 394 -7.30 11.67 -29.28
CA GLN A 394 -6.72 13.01 -29.09
C GLN A 394 -7.36 14.03 -30.02
N ASN A 395 -7.45 13.71 -31.32
CA ASN A 395 -7.96 14.60 -32.34
C ASN A 395 -8.86 13.84 -33.33
N PRO A 396 -10.17 13.72 -33.06
CA PRO A 396 -11.10 12.99 -33.92
C PRO A 396 -11.23 13.59 -35.32
N HIS A 397 -10.96 14.89 -35.49
CA HIS A 397 -11.08 15.59 -36.76
C HIS A 397 -9.80 15.53 -37.61
N ASN A 398 -8.81 14.71 -37.24
CA ASN A 398 -7.58 14.56 -38.01
C ASN A 398 -7.78 13.56 -39.16
N VAL A 399 -7.89 14.07 -40.39
CA VAL A 399 -8.18 13.27 -41.59
C VAL A 399 -7.05 12.30 -41.94
N GLU A 400 -5.80 12.70 -41.72
CA GLU A 400 -4.63 11.87 -42.02
C GLU A 400 -4.60 10.60 -41.16
N GLN A 401 -4.99 10.70 -39.89
CA GLN A 401 -5.00 9.55 -38.99
C GLN A 401 -6.11 8.56 -39.35
N TRP A 402 -7.25 9.03 -39.86
CA TRP A 402 -8.30 8.16 -40.39
C TRP A 402 -7.84 7.38 -41.62
N HIS A 403 -7.11 8.02 -42.55
CA HIS A 403 -6.51 7.30 -43.69
C HIS A 403 -5.48 6.25 -43.25
N ARG A 404 -4.63 6.59 -42.27
CA ARG A 404 -3.70 5.60 -41.70
C ARG A 404 -4.44 4.43 -41.05
N ARG A 405 -5.60 4.67 -40.43
CA ARG A 405 -6.42 3.60 -39.86
C ARG A 405 -6.91 2.63 -40.92
N VAL A 406 -7.40 3.14 -42.04
CA VAL A 406 -7.84 2.32 -43.17
C VAL A 406 -6.67 1.50 -43.72
N LYS A 407 -5.49 2.13 -43.87
CA LYS A 407 -4.27 1.45 -44.29
C LYS A 407 -3.89 0.29 -43.38
N ILE A 408 -4.11 0.42 -42.08
CA ILE A 408 -3.86 -0.66 -41.10
C ILE A 408 -4.83 -1.83 -41.30
N PHE A 409 -6.06 -1.55 -41.75
CA PHE A 409 -7.08 -2.57 -42.00
C PHE A 409 -7.09 -3.14 -43.43
N GLU A 410 -6.06 -2.83 -44.22
CA GLU A 410 -5.90 -3.34 -45.59
C GLU A 410 -6.05 -4.88 -45.63
N GLY A 411 -7.07 -5.34 -46.34
CA GLY A 411 -7.37 -6.78 -46.52
C GLY A 411 -8.67 -7.25 -45.85
N SER A 412 -9.33 -6.40 -45.06
CA SER A 412 -10.64 -6.69 -44.47
C SER A 412 -11.67 -5.62 -44.88
N PRO A 413 -12.43 -5.83 -45.98
CA PRO A 413 -13.37 -4.83 -46.51
C PRO A 413 -14.41 -4.34 -45.50
N THR A 414 -14.87 -5.22 -44.61
CA THR A 414 -15.86 -4.89 -43.58
C THR A 414 -15.35 -3.87 -42.56
N LYS A 415 -14.10 -4.03 -42.11
CA LYS A 415 -13.44 -3.12 -41.16
C LYS A 415 -13.14 -1.78 -41.83
N GLU A 416 -12.65 -1.80 -43.07
CA GLU A 416 -12.38 -0.59 -43.84
C GLU A 416 -13.66 0.24 -44.04
N ILE A 417 -14.77 -0.39 -44.45
CA ILE A 417 -16.08 0.28 -44.57
C ILE A 417 -16.52 0.87 -43.24
N LEU A 418 -16.46 0.10 -42.14
CA LEU A 418 -16.84 0.58 -40.81
C LEU A 418 -16.01 1.83 -40.44
N THR A 419 -14.70 1.79 -40.64
CA THR A 419 -13.82 2.92 -40.30
C THR A 419 -14.12 4.17 -41.12
N TYR A 420 -14.41 4.04 -42.41
CA TYR A 420 -14.83 5.20 -43.22
C TYR A 420 -16.19 5.73 -42.80
N THR A 421 -17.15 4.86 -42.46
CA THR A 421 -18.46 5.32 -41.96
C THR A 421 -18.35 6.05 -40.62
N GLU A 422 -17.48 5.60 -39.72
CA GLU A 422 -17.16 6.29 -38.47
C GLU A 422 -16.43 7.62 -38.74
N ALA A 423 -15.44 7.63 -39.63
CA ALA A 423 -14.68 8.84 -39.98
C ALA A 423 -15.60 9.93 -40.52
N VAL A 424 -16.50 9.59 -41.44
CA VAL A 424 -17.46 10.52 -42.04
C VAL A 424 -18.44 11.09 -41.01
N ARG A 425 -18.84 10.28 -40.01
CA ARG A 425 -19.75 10.74 -38.94
C ARG A 425 -19.05 11.63 -37.91
N THR A 426 -17.75 11.48 -37.71
CA THR A 426 -17.00 12.13 -36.63
C THR A 426 -16.20 13.36 -37.08
N VAL A 427 -15.79 13.41 -38.34
CA VAL A 427 -14.99 14.53 -38.88
C VAL A 427 -15.91 15.68 -39.27
N ASP A 428 -15.86 16.76 -38.49
CA ASP A 428 -16.46 18.04 -38.86
C ASP A 428 -15.60 18.72 -39.95
N PRO A 429 -16.10 18.98 -41.17
CA PRO A 429 -15.32 19.59 -42.25
C PRO A 429 -14.76 20.99 -41.92
N MET A 430 -15.37 21.69 -40.97
CA MET A 430 -14.96 23.04 -40.53
C MET A 430 -13.81 23.03 -39.52
N LYS A 431 -13.69 21.96 -38.72
CA LYS A 431 -12.66 21.79 -37.68
C LYS A 431 -11.55 20.82 -38.09
N ALA A 432 -11.70 20.20 -39.26
CA ALA A 432 -10.79 19.17 -39.72
C ALA A 432 -9.38 19.70 -39.98
N VAL A 433 -8.40 18.94 -39.51
CA VAL A 433 -6.99 19.13 -39.84
C VAL A 433 -6.68 18.21 -41.01
N GLY A 434 -6.48 18.80 -42.19
CA GLY A 434 -6.27 18.07 -43.44
C GLY A 434 -7.36 18.36 -44.48
N LYS A 435 -7.55 17.43 -45.42
CA LYS A 435 -8.47 17.57 -46.56
C LYS A 435 -9.66 16.60 -46.44
N PRO A 436 -10.81 16.99 -45.85
CA PRO A 436 -11.93 16.07 -45.58
C PRO A 436 -12.48 15.36 -46.82
N HIS A 437 -12.47 16.02 -47.99
CA HIS A 437 -12.92 15.42 -49.25
C HIS A 437 -12.11 14.17 -49.63
N THR A 438 -10.86 14.05 -49.18
CA THR A 438 -10.05 12.86 -49.46
C THR A 438 -10.61 11.60 -48.81
N LEU A 439 -11.30 11.70 -47.66
CA LEU A 439 -11.97 10.55 -47.04
C LEU A 439 -13.11 10.05 -47.90
N TRP A 440 -13.94 10.97 -48.41
CA TRP A 440 -15.06 10.64 -49.29
C TRP A 440 -14.60 10.02 -50.60
N VAL A 441 -13.54 10.56 -51.21
CA VAL A 441 -12.95 10.02 -52.45
C VAL A 441 -12.38 8.62 -52.20
N ALA A 442 -11.63 8.42 -51.11
CA ALA A 442 -11.06 7.11 -50.80
C ALA A 442 -12.15 6.09 -50.46
N PHE A 443 -13.22 6.51 -49.76
CA PHE A 443 -14.35 5.65 -49.44
C PHE A 443 -15.12 5.19 -50.68
N ALA A 444 -15.34 6.10 -51.64
CA ALA A 444 -15.98 5.73 -52.91
C ALA A 444 -15.10 4.82 -53.77
N LYS A 445 -13.77 5.06 -53.80
CA LYS A 445 -12.80 4.18 -54.48
C LYS A 445 -12.79 2.77 -53.90
N LEU A 446 -12.99 2.63 -52.60
CA LEU A 446 -13.11 1.32 -51.96
C LEU A 446 -14.31 0.53 -52.50
N TYR A 447 -15.49 1.17 -52.62
CA TYR A 447 -16.66 0.53 -53.23
C TYR A 447 -16.47 0.23 -54.72
N GLU A 448 -15.78 1.11 -55.45
CA GLU A 448 -15.43 0.90 -56.86
C GLU A 448 -14.52 -0.32 -57.03
N ASN A 449 -13.51 -0.49 -56.18
CA ASN A 449 -12.64 -1.66 -56.17
C ASN A 449 -13.41 -2.96 -55.89
N HIS A 450 -14.44 -2.90 -55.06
CA HIS A 450 -15.36 -4.02 -54.80
C HIS A 450 -16.46 -4.21 -55.86
N LYS A 451 -16.41 -3.46 -56.98
CA LYS A 451 -17.38 -3.48 -58.09
C LYS A 451 -18.80 -3.04 -57.71
N ASP A 452 -18.97 -2.37 -56.57
CA ASP A 452 -20.25 -1.83 -56.13
C ASP A 452 -20.39 -0.35 -56.53
N ILE A 453 -20.65 -0.14 -57.82
CA ILE A 453 -20.74 1.18 -58.42
C ILE A 453 -21.99 1.94 -57.93
N ALA A 454 -23.05 1.22 -57.56
CA ALA A 454 -24.30 1.82 -57.09
C ALA A 454 -24.08 2.51 -55.73
N ASN A 455 -23.44 1.84 -54.78
CA ASN A 455 -23.14 2.43 -53.48
C ASN A 455 -22.06 3.52 -53.60
N ALA A 456 -21.07 3.38 -54.48
CA ALA A 456 -20.09 4.43 -54.74
C ALA A 456 -20.74 5.77 -55.16
N ARG A 457 -21.78 5.72 -56.02
CA ARG A 457 -22.54 6.93 -56.41
C ARG A 457 -23.26 7.57 -55.22
N VAL A 458 -23.91 6.76 -54.38
CA VAL A 458 -24.59 7.26 -53.18
C VAL A 458 -23.62 7.93 -52.21
N ILE A 459 -22.39 7.41 -52.08
CA ILE A 459 -21.34 8.03 -51.27
C ILE A 459 -20.91 9.38 -51.86
N PHE A 460 -20.73 9.50 -53.17
CA PHE A 460 -20.42 10.77 -53.81
C PHE A 460 -21.56 11.79 -53.69
N ASP A 461 -22.82 11.37 -53.86
CA ASP A 461 -23.98 12.25 -53.70
C ASP A 461 -24.05 12.83 -52.28
N LYS A 462 -23.79 11.99 -51.26
CA LYS A 462 -23.68 12.43 -49.87
C LYS A 462 -22.50 13.39 -49.67
N ALA A 463 -21.35 13.12 -50.29
CA ALA A 463 -20.17 13.97 -50.17
C ALA A 463 -20.40 15.40 -50.68
N VAL A 464 -21.25 15.58 -51.70
CA VAL A 464 -21.59 16.90 -52.27
C VAL A 464 -22.50 17.73 -51.33
N GLN A 465 -23.32 17.07 -50.52
CA GLN A 465 -24.21 17.73 -49.56
C GLN A 465 -23.50 18.26 -48.31
N VAL A 466 -22.22 17.89 -48.11
CA VAL A 466 -21.43 18.29 -46.96
C VAL A 466 -20.89 19.71 -47.15
N ASN A 467 -21.12 20.58 -46.15
CA ASN A 467 -20.60 21.94 -46.15
C ASN A 467 -19.09 21.95 -45.81
N TYR A 468 -18.25 22.02 -46.83
CA TYR A 468 -16.81 22.21 -46.66
C TYR A 468 -16.48 23.66 -46.32
N LYS A 469 -15.37 23.86 -45.59
CA LYS A 469 -14.81 25.20 -45.37
C LYS A 469 -14.47 25.78 -46.74
N THR A 470 -15.19 26.83 -47.16
CA THR A 470 -14.81 27.61 -48.33
C THR A 470 -13.42 28.17 -48.03
N GLY A 471 -12.47 27.93 -48.93
CA GLY A 471 -11.10 28.41 -48.74
C GLY A 471 -11.15 29.90 -48.47
N SER A 472 -10.57 30.33 -47.34
CA SER A 472 -10.15 31.72 -47.19
C SER A 472 -9.16 31.98 -48.31
N SER A 473 -9.66 32.60 -49.39
CA SER A 473 -8.86 33.21 -50.42
C SER A 473 -8.04 34.33 -49.78
N GLY A 474 -6.72 34.19 -49.79
CA GLY A 474 -5.76 35.27 -49.52
C GLY A 474 -5.42 35.46 -48.05
#